data_AF-A0A3S0QKF5-F1
#
_entry.id   AF-A0A3S0QKF5-F1
#
_cell.length_a   1.000
_cell.length_b   1.000
_cell.length_c   1.000
_cell.angle_alpha   90.00
_cell.angle_beta   90.00
_cell.angle_gamma   90.00
#
_symmetry.space_group_name_H-M   'P 1'
#
loop_
_entity.id
_entity.type
_entity.pdbx_description
1 polymer ?
#
loop_
_entity_poly.entity_id
_entity_poly.type
_entity_poly.pdbx_seq_one_letter_code
_entity_poly.pdbx_strand_id
1 'polypeptide(L)' 'MAEDQDRFPHIPKDLIDALDQKFPERTPSLKSSLDEIRWKGGERHVVRFLLEQYHRQNEAVINEQVLR' A
#
# COMPACT_ATOMS: atom_id res chain seq x y z
N MET A 1 11.63 24.72 -10.28
CA MET A 1 10.55 24.35 -9.33
C MET A 1 9.72 23.24 -9.96
N ALA A 2 10.21 21.99 -9.91
CA ALA A 2 9.55 20.85 -10.54
C ALA A 2 9.81 19.54 -9.76
N GLU A 3 10.07 19.63 -8.45
CA GLU A 3 10.45 18.47 -7.63
C GLU A 3 9.26 17.82 -6.91
N ASP A 4 8.13 18.52 -6.78
CA ASP A 4 6.99 18.08 -5.96
C ASP A 4 5.88 17.33 -6.72
N GLN A 5 5.91 17.30 -8.06
CA GLN A 5 4.82 16.66 -8.83
C GLN A 5 4.98 15.12 -8.97
N ASP A 6 6.16 14.59 -8.67
CA ASP A 6 6.46 13.15 -8.78
C ASP A 6 6.39 12.39 -7.44
N ARG A 7 6.20 13.10 -6.31
CA ARG A 7 6.18 12.48 -4.99
C ARG A 7 4.77 12.06 -4.61
N PHE A 8 4.60 10.78 -4.23
CA PHE A 8 3.30 10.26 -3.81
C PHE A 8 2.78 11.03 -2.57
N PRO A 9 1.48 11.41 -2.52
CA PRO A 9 0.92 12.13 -1.38
C PRO A 9 1.13 11.40 -0.05
N HIS A 10 1.27 12.13 1.04
CA HIS A 10 1.46 11.54 2.37
C HIS A 10 0.32 10.57 2.72
N ILE A 11 0.69 9.37 3.18
CA ILE A 11 -0.26 8.33 3.57
C ILE A 11 -0.29 8.24 5.10
N PRO A 12 -1.44 8.55 5.75
CA PRO A 12 -1.60 8.36 7.18
C PRO A 12 -1.51 6.88 7.58
N LYS A 13 -0.87 6.59 8.73
CA LYS A 13 -0.69 5.22 9.23
C LYS A 13 -2.02 4.53 9.52
N ASP A 14 -2.94 5.22 10.16
CA ASP A 14 -4.28 4.72 10.49
C ASP A 14 -5.09 4.36 9.24
N LEU A 15 -4.97 5.16 8.17
CA LEU A 15 -5.61 4.87 6.90
C LEU A 15 -5.07 3.57 6.28
N ILE A 16 -3.74 3.43 6.18
CA ILE A 16 -3.15 2.26 5.52
C ILE A 16 -3.37 0.98 6.34
N ASP A 17 -3.31 1.06 7.67
CA ASP A 17 -3.61 -0.06 8.56
C ASP A 17 -5.07 -0.52 8.39
N ALA A 18 -6.02 0.42 8.34
CA ALA A 18 -7.43 0.10 8.13
C ALA A 18 -7.70 -0.53 6.76
N LEU A 19 -7.01 -0.06 5.70
CA LEU A 19 -7.11 -0.65 4.36
C LEU A 19 -6.52 -2.06 4.31
N ASP A 20 -5.37 -2.30 4.93
CA ASP A 20 -4.74 -3.62 4.97
C ASP A 20 -5.60 -4.64 5.72
N GLN A 21 -6.22 -4.23 6.83
CA GLN A 21 -7.16 -5.07 7.57
C GLN A 21 -8.43 -5.38 6.73
N LYS A 22 -8.93 -4.40 5.96
CA LYS A 22 -10.16 -4.54 5.16
C LYS A 22 -9.96 -5.37 3.90
N PHE A 23 -8.77 -5.29 3.29
CA PHE A 23 -8.41 -5.98 2.04
C PHE A 23 -7.16 -6.87 2.25
N PRO A 24 -7.29 -7.93 3.06
CA PRO A 24 -6.16 -8.77 3.44
C PRO A 24 -5.65 -9.61 2.27
N GLU A 25 -4.36 -9.92 2.29
CA GLU A 25 -3.79 -10.90 1.36
C GLU A 25 -4.32 -12.30 1.69
N ARG A 26 -5.05 -12.89 0.75
CA ARG A 26 -5.66 -14.21 0.96
C ARG A 26 -5.62 -15.03 -0.32
N THR A 27 -5.35 -16.32 -0.15
CA THR A 27 -5.54 -17.30 -1.20
C THR A 27 -7.04 -17.38 -1.53
N PRO A 28 -7.42 -17.31 -2.82
CA PRO A 28 -8.80 -17.54 -3.21
C PRO A 28 -9.33 -18.90 -2.77
N SER A 29 -10.65 -18.98 -2.54
CA SER A 29 -11.30 -20.27 -2.30
C SER A 29 -11.42 -21.05 -3.61
N LEU A 30 -11.44 -22.39 -3.53
CA LEU A 30 -11.78 -23.25 -4.67
C LEU A 30 -13.18 -23.00 -5.24
N LYS A 31 -14.06 -22.35 -4.44
CA LYS A 31 -15.41 -21.97 -4.86
C LYS A 31 -15.50 -20.58 -5.49
N SER A 32 -14.41 -19.80 -5.46
CA SER A 32 -14.42 -18.44 -6.00
C SER A 32 -14.47 -18.47 -7.52
N SER A 33 -15.32 -17.62 -8.10
CA SER A 33 -15.35 -17.45 -9.55
C SER A 33 -14.12 -16.69 -10.04
N LEU A 34 -13.78 -16.85 -11.32
CA LEU A 34 -12.65 -16.15 -11.91
C LEU A 34 -12.78 -14.61 -11.80
N ASP A 35 -14.00 -14.08 -11.93
CA ASP A 35 -14.24 -12.64 -11.82
C ASP A 35 -14.12 -12.14 -10.37
N GLU A 36 -14.56 -12.92 -9.38
CA GLU A 36 -14.33 -12.60 -7.96
C GLU A 36 -12.83 -12.58 -7.64
N ILE A 37 -12.07 -13.54 -8.18
CA ILE A 37 -10.62 -13.60 -8.01
C ILE A 37 -9.95 -12.35 -8.59
N ARG A 38 -10.32 -11.97 -9.81
CA ARG A 38 -9.79 -10.76 -10.47
C ARG A 38 -10.13 -9.50 -9.69
N TRP A 39 -11.38 -9.37 -9.25
CA TRP A 39 -11.84 -8.22 -8.47
C TRP A 39 -11.04 -8.06 -7.17
N LYS A 40 -10.99 -9.13 -6.35
CA LYS A 40 -10.24 -9.12 -5.08
C LYS A 40 -8.74 -8.95 -5.28
N GLY A 41 -8.19 -9.53 -6.34
CA GLY A 41 -6.79 -9.34 -6.72
C GLY A 41 -6.47 -7.87 -7.04
N GLY A 42 -7.38 -7.19 -7.74
CA GLY A 42 -7.28 -5.75 -8.02
C GLY A 42 -7.31 -4.90 -6.75
N GLU A 43 -8.30 -5.14 -5.87
CA GLU A 43 -8.39 -4.45 -4.57
C GLU A 43 -7.10 -4.62 -3.76
N ARG A 44 -6.60 -5.86 -3.66
CA ARG A 44 -5.35 -6.15 -2.93
C ARG A 44 -4.13 -5.48 -3.57
N HIS A 45 -4.06 -5.43 -4.89
CA HIS A 45 -2.94 -4.80 -5.59
C HIS A 45 -2.82 -3.31 -5.25
N VAL A 46 -3.95 -2.59 -5.20
CA VAL A 46 -3.96 -1.18 -4.82
C VAL A 46 -3.49 -0.98 -3.39
N VAL A 47 -3.96 -1.79 -2.43
CA VAL A 47 -3.53 -1.68 -1.03
C VAL A 47 -2.04 -1.99 -0.88
N ARG A 48 -1.53 -3.01 -1.57
CA ARG A 48 -0.09 -3.31 -1.58
C ARG A 48 0.74 -2.16 -2.12
N PHE A 49 0.31 -1.54 -3.22
CA PHE A 49 0.98 -0.36 -3.77
C PHE A 49 1.02 0.80 -2.76
N LEU A 50 -0.07 1.08 -2.05
CA LEU A 50 -0.12 2.13 -1.03
C LEU A 50 0.77 1.80 0.18
N LEU A 51 0.83 0.53 0.61
CA LEU A 51 1.77 0.08 1.65
C LEU A 51 3.22 0.35 1.24
N GLU A 52 3.60 0.01 0.01
CA GLU A 52 4.94 0.28 -0.51
C GLU A 52 5.26 1.79 -0.51
N GLN A 53 4.32 2.65 -0.92
CA GLN A 53 4.52 4.10 -0.87
C GLN A 53 4.66 4.60 0.57
N TYR A 54 3.85 4.10 1.51
CA TYR A 54 3.96 4.42 2.93
C TYR A 54 5.33 4.01 3.49
N HIS A 55 5.82 2.80 3.16
CA HIS A 55 7.15 2.35 3.59
C HIS A 55 8.25 3.25 3.03
N ARG A 56 8.22 3.61 1.74
CA ARG A 56 9.18 4.55 1.14
C ARG A 56 9.19 5.91 1.82
N GLN A 57 8.00 6.43 2.17
CA GLN A 57 7.87 7.69 2.92
C GLN A 57 8.55 7.63 4.29
N ASN A 58 8.51 6.46 4.97
CA ASN A 58 9.08 6.29 6.31
C ASN A 58 10.55 5.84 6.30
N GLU A 59 11.00 5.06 5.32
CA GLU A 59 12.41 4.68 5.15
C GLU A 59 13.30 5.91 4.91
N ALA A 60 12.79 6.91 4.17
CA ALA A 60 13.46 8.19 4.00
C ALA A 60 13.71 8.92 5.34
N VAL A 61 12.78 8.80 6.29
CA VAL A 61 12.88 9.43 7.61
C VAL A 61 13.87 8.69 8.52
N ILE A 62 13.93 7.36 8.45
CA ILE A 62 14.83 6.54 9.28
C ILE A 62 16.30 6.80 8.90
N ASN A 63 16.62 6.85 7.60
CA ASN A 63 17.99 7.09 7.16
C ASN A 63 18.52 8.49 7.56
N GLU A 64 17.68 9.52 7.56
CA GLU A 64 18.07 10.87 8.01
C GLU A 64 18.35 10.95 9.51
N GLN A 65 17.65 10.15 10.33
CA GLN A 65 17.85 10.14 11.79
C GLN A 65 19.09 9.36 12.22
N VAL A 66 19.47 8.32 11.49
CA VAL A 66 20.63 7.44 11.82
C VAL A 66 21.97 8.06 11.41
N LEU A 67 21.97 9.04 10.50
CA LEU A 67 23.17 9.76 10.05
C LEU A 67 23.53 11.00 10.89
N ARG A 68 22.84 11.23 12.02
CA ARG A 68 23.15 12.28 13.02
C ARG A 68 23.74 11.68 14.28
#